data_AF-A0A2W1ANY7-F1
#
_entry.id   AF-A0A2W1ANY7-F1
#
_cell.length_a   1.000
_cell.length_b   1.000
_cell.length_c   1.000
_cell.angle_alpha   90.00
_cell.angle_beta   90.00
_cell.angle_gamma   90.00
#
_symmetry.space_group_name_H-M   'P 1'
#
loop_
_entity.id
_entity.type
_entity.pdbx_description
1 polymer ?
#
loop_
_entity_poly.entity_id
_entity_poly.type
_entity_poly.pdbx_seq_one_letter_code
_entity_poly.pdbx_strand_id
1 'polypeptide(L)'
;MGHRPNVKMIRMNGEALEFEDGSFDFVYSSHALEQMEAVIDQALAEIARVARGRVVLIEPVYELAGLAQRLYSRKQGYVRSLLRAIRKTDLTVVEMFVRGVQLNPLNQSTVIVLQKK
;
A
#
# COMPACT_ATOMS: atom_id res chain seq x y z
N MET A 1 1.05 -33.95 -13.24
CA MET A 1 2.29 -33.15 -13.08
C MET A 1 1.92 -31.90 -12.30
N GLY A 2 2.35 -31.76 -11.04
CA GLY A 2 2.00 -30.60 -10.22
C GLY A 2 2.85 -29.39 -10.58
N HIS A 3 2.23 -28.31 -11.05
CA HIS A 3 2.89 -27.02 -11.22
C HIS A 3 3.33 -26.53 -9.83
N ARG A 4 4.64 -26.49 -9.58
CA ARG A 4 5.18 -25.89 -8.36
C ARG A 4 5.21 -24.38 -8.57
N PRO A 5 4.62 -23.58 -7.67
CA PRO A 5 4.68 -22.13 -7.81
C PRO A 5 6.13 -21.66 -7.70
N ASN A 6 6.56 -20.82 -8.64
CA ASN A 6 7.90 -20.21 -8.65
C ASN A 6 7.93 -19.02 -7.67
N VAL A 7 7.96 -19.32 -6.38
CA VAL A 7 7.96 -18.32 -5.30
C VAL A 7 9.40 -18.05 -4.86
N LYS A 8 9.76 -16.78 -4.77
CA LYS A 8 11.01 -16.32 -4.16
C LYS A 8 10.69 -15.38 -3.00
N MET A 9 11.42 -15.54 -1.90
CA MET A 9 11.39 -14.61 -0.77
C MET A 9 12.74 -13.93 -0.68
N ILE A 10 12.72 -12.62 -0.52
CA ILE A 10 13.90 -11.76 -0.45
C ILE A 10 13.70 -10.73 0.66
N ARG A 11 14.80 -10.23 1.22
CA ARG A 11 14.79 -9.15 2.20
C ARG A 11 15.39 -7.92 1.54
N MET A 12 14.67 -6.80 1.58
CA MET A 12 15.10 -5.51 1.03
C MET A 12 14.62 -4.37 1.92
N ASN A 13 15.17 -3.17 1.72
CA ASN A 13 14.64 -1.94 2.32
C ASN A 13 13.51 -1.39 1.44
N GLY A 14 12.33 -1.14 2.00
CA GLY A 14 11.19 -0.59 1.27
C GLY A 14 11.43 0.82 0.71
N GLU A 15 12.40 1.56 1.23
CA GLU A 15 12.83 2.87 0.72
C GLU A 15 13.75 2.80 -0.50
N ALA A 16 14.34 1.63 -0.76
CA ALA A 16 15.35 1.43 -1.80
C ALA A 16 15.32 -0.04 -2.25
N LEU A 17 14.38 -0.37 -3.14
CA LEU A 17 14.23 -1.70 -3.68
C LEU A 17 15.30 -1.94 -4.76
N GLU A 18 16.04 -3.04 -4.65
CA GLU A 18 17.07 -3.43 -5.62
C GLU A 18 16.45 -4.15 -6.84
N PHE A 19 15.44 -3.52 -7.43
CA PHE A 19 14.76 -3.97 -8.63
C PHE A 19 14.85 -2.91 -9.72
N GLU A 20 14.83 -3.36 -10.98
CA GLU A 20 14.72 -2.47 -12.13
C GLU A 20 13.32 -1.83 -12.21
N ASP A 21 13.24 -0.71 -12.91
CA ASP A 21 11.97 -0.04 -13.19
C ASP A 21 11.05 -0.97 -13.98
N GLY A 22 9.76 -1.02 -13.60
CA GLY A 22 8.77 -1.83 -14.31
C GLY A 22 9.05 -3.35 -14.29
N SER A 23 9.83 -3.85 -13.33
CA SER A 23 10.15 -5.27 -13.20
C SER A 23 8.94 -6.15 -12.84
N PHE A 24 7.84 -5.57 -12.35
CA PHE A 24 6.64 -6.30 -11.95
C PHE A 24 5.39 -5.83 -12.67
N ASP A 25 4.66 -6.74 -13.31
CA ASP A 25 3.32 -6.48 -13.85
C ASP A 25 2.33 -5.97 -12.79
N PHE A 26 2.48 -6.48 -11.56
CA PHE A 26 1.59 -6.24 -10.44
C PHE A 26 2.38 -6.16 -9.15
N VAL A 27 2.10 -5.14 -8.35
CA VAL A 27 2.64 -4.97 -6.99
C VAL A 27 1.47 -4.84 -6.02
N TYR A 28 1.59 -5.42 -4.83
CA TYR A 28 0.60 -5.19 -3.79
C TYR A 28 1.27 -4.99 -2.43
N SER A 29 0.58 -4.25 -1.57
CA SER A 29 0.90 -4.15 -0.14
C SER A 29 -0.36 -4.44 0.65
N SER A 30 -0.21 -5.09 1.79
CA SER A 30 -1.30 -5.37 2.72
C SER A 30 -0.83 -5.16 4.14
N HIS A 31 -1.28 -4.07 4.77
CA HIS A 31 -0.91 -3.68 6.15
C HIS A 31 0.61 -3.58 6.39
N ALA A 32 1.39 -3.26 5.35
CA ALA A 32 2.83 -3.07 5.50
C ALA A 32 3.17 -1.58 5.56
N LEU A 33 2.51 -0.77 4.72
CA LEU A 33 2.77 0.67 4.67
C LEU A 33 2.29 1.40 5.91
N GLU A 34 1.29 0.88 6.65
CA GLU A 34 0.69 1.55 7.82
C GLU A 34 1.68 1.95 8.92
N GLN A 35 2.86 1.30 9.03
CA GLN A 35 3.90 1.63 10.01
C GLN A 35 5.00 2.57 9.45
N MET A 36 4.89 3.00 8.19
CA MET A 36 5.97 3.64 7.44
C MET A 36 5.80 5.16 7.29
N GLU A 37 5.12 5.86 8.20
CA GLU A 37 4.80 7.31 8.04
C GLU A 37 6.02 8.19 7.76
N ALA A 38 7.16 7.91 8.37
CA ALA A 38 8.40 8.68 8.14
C ALA A 38 8.96 8.54 6.71
N VAL A 39 8.63 7.43 6.03
CA VAL A 39 9.27 7.01 4.77
C VAL A 39 8.26 6.63 3.69
N ILE A 40 6.98 6.97 3.91
CA ILE A 40 5.87 6.57 3.04
C ILE A 40 5.99 7.13 1.63
N ASP A 41 6.56 8.34 1.50
CA ASP A 41 6.77 8.97 0.20
C ASP A 41 7.82 8.18 -0.61
N GLN A 42 8.93 7.76 0.03
CA GLN A 42 9.98 6.94 -0.59
C GLN A 42 9.47 5.54 -0.92
N ALA A 43 8.78 4.89 0.01
CA ALA A 43 8.25 3.54 -0.19
C ALA A 43 7.22 3.49 -1.33
N LEU A 44 6.33 4.48 -1.42
CA LEU A 44 5.39 4.56 -2.55
C LEU A 44 6.07 4.94 -3.87
N ALA A 45 7.13 5.76 -3.84
CA ALA A 45 7.92 6.03 -5.03
C ALA A 45 8.57 4.74 -5.57
N GLU A 46 9.14 3.90 -4.70
CA GLU A 46 9.69 2.61 -5.09
C GLU A 46 8.64 1.64 -5.60
N ILE A 47 7.49 1.53 -4.92
CA ILE A 47 6.34 0.73 -5.40
C ILE A 47 5.90 1.18 -6.79
N ALA A 48 5.77 2.50 -7.01
CA ALA A 48 5.41 3.06 -8.30
C ALA A 48 6.47 2.76 -9.37
N ARG A 49 7.76 2.92 -9.04
CA ARG A 49 8.89 2.69 -9.93
C ARG A 49 8.95 1.25 -10.44
N VAL A 50 8.89 0.27 -9.55
CA VAL A 50 9.04 -1.16 -9.90
C VAL A 50 7.78 -1.76 -10.54
N ALA A 51 6.62 -1.13 -10.35
CA ALA A 51 5.40 -1.52 -11.03
C ALA A 51 5.44 -1.13 -12.52
N ARG A 52 4.94 -2.02 -13.38
CA ARG A 52 4.68 -1.78 -14.81
C ARG A 52 3.21 -1.49 -15.07
N GLY A 53 2.31 -2.18 -14.36
CA GLY A 53 0.88 -2.11 -14.60
C GLY A 53 0.11 -1.60 -13.38
N ARG A 54 -0.34 -2.53 -12.55
CA ARG A 54 -1.26 -2.22 -11.43
C ARG A 54 -0.58 -2.32 -10.08
N VAL A 55 -1.02 -1.45 -9.17
CA VAL A 55 -0.67 -1.53 -7.75
C VAL A 55 -1.95 -1.67 -6.95
N VAL A 56 -1.99 -2.59 -5.98
CA VAL A 56 -3.12 -2.71 -5.05
C VAL A 56 -2.64 -2.52 -3.62
N LEU A 57 -3.21 -1.55 -2.92
CA LEU A 57 -2.91 -1.29 -1.52
C LEU A 57 -4.11 -1.72 -0.67
N ILE A 58 -3.86 -2.57 0.31
CA ILE A 58 -4.84 -2.99 1.32
C ILE A 58 -4.35 -2.41 2.65
N GLU A 59 -4.72 -1.16 2.91
CA GLU A 59 -4.15 -0.37 4.00
C GLU A 59 -5.26 0.40 4.74
N PRO A 60 -5.10 0.71 6.03
CA PRO A 60 -5.95 1.68 6.69
C PRO A 60 -5.74 3.07 6.07
N VAL A 61 -6.84 3.74 5.73
CA VAL A 61 -6.82 5.09 5.17
C VAL A 61 -7.40 6.05 6.19
N TYR A 62 -6.55 6.91 6.74
CA TYR A 62 -6.93 7.84 7.80
C TYR A 62 -8.10 8.76 7.42
N GLU A 63 -8.15 9.22 6.17
CA GLU A 63 -9.20 10.08 5.65
C GLU A 63 -10.56 9.37 5.53
N LEU A 64 -10.58 8.04 5.38
CA LEU A 64 -11.81 7.25 5.29
C LEU A 64 -12.21 6.63 6.63
N ALA A 65 -11.31 6.65 7.62
CA ALA A 65 -11.54 6.11 8.94
C ALA A 65 -12.57 6.91 9.75
N GLY A 66 -13.41 6.19 10.51
CA GLY A 66 -14.28 6.79 11.52
C GLY A 66 -13.49 7.39 12.69
N LEU A 67 -14.18 8.14 13.57
CA LEU A 67 -13.54 8.86 14.68
C LEU A 67 -12.70 7.95 15.60
N ALA A 68 -13.26 6.80 15.99
CA ALA A 68 -12.59 5.85 16.88
C ALA A 68 -11.30 5.29 16.27
N GLN A 69 -11.35 4.90 14.99
CA GLN A 69 -10.16 4.43 14.26
C GLN A 69 -9.13 5.55 14.09
N ARG A 70 -9.53 6.78 13.77
CA ARG A 70 -8.58 7.90 13.66
C ARG A 70 -7.84 8.17 14.98
N LEU A 71 -8.53 8.10 16.11
CA LEU A 71 -7.92 8.24 17.44
C LEU A 71 -6.97 7.08 17.74
N TYR A 72 -7.36 5.85 17.39
CA TYR A 72 -6.51 4.67 17.50
C TYR A 72 -5.25 4.80 16.64
N SER A 73 -5.37 5.14 15.36
CA SER A 73 -4.25 5.36 14.44
C SER A 73 -3.29 6.42 14.95
N ARG A 74 -3.78 7.53 15.50
CA ARG A 74 -2.93 8.57 16.13
C ARG A 74 -2.15 8.02 17.32
N LYS A 75 -2.80 7.24 18.18
CA LYS A 75 -2.15 6.62 19.34
C LYS A 75 -1.06 5.62 18.93
N GLN A 76 -1.28 4.88 17.85
CA GLN A 76 -0.33 3.89 17.35
C GLN A 76 0.75 4.47 16.41
N GLY A 77 0.66 5.75 16.04
CA GLY A 77 1.60 6.35 15.09
C GLY A 77 1.43 5.86 13.65
N TYR A 78 0.25 5.35 13.29
CA TYR A 78 -0.01 4.81 11.96
C TYR A 78 0.01 5.90 10.89
N VAL A 79 0.21 5.47 9.65
CA VAL A 79 0.22 6.35 8.49
C VAL A 79 -1.06 7.18 8.40
N ARG A 80 -0.88 8.48 8.20
CA ARG A 80 -1.95 9.46 7.97
C ARG A 80 -1.79 10.18 6.65
N SER A 81 -0.69 9.92 5.95
CA SER A 81 -0.33 10.62 4.72
C SER A 81 -0.35 9.74 3.48
N LEU A 82 -0.95 8.55 3.55
CA LEU A 82 -1.02 7.58 2.45
C LEU A 82 -1.59 8.20 1.16
N LEU A 83 -2.79 8.81 1.21
CA LEU A 83 -3.39 9.39 0.01
C LEU A 83 -2.60 10.59 -0.52
N ARG A 84 -1.96 11.38 0.37
CA ARG A 84 -1.05 12.46 -0.03
C ARG A 84 0.17 11.91 -0.77
N ALA A 85 0.78 10.85 -0.24
CA ALA A 85 1.95 10.23 -0.80
C ALA A 85 1.66 9.58 -2.17
N ILE A 86 0.50 8.92 -2.34
CA ILE A 86 0.05 8.39 -3.64
C ILE A 86 0.01 9.50 -4.69
N ARG A 87 -0.52 10.68 -4.36
CA ARG A 87 -0.61 11.84 -5.29
C ARG A 87 0.75 12.39 -5.75
N LYS A 88 1.85 12.04 -5.09
CA LYS A 88 3.21 12.42 -5.50
C LYS A 88 3.81 11.48 -6.53
N THR A 89 3.20 10.32 -6.76
CA THR A 89 3.64 9.33 -7.74
C THR A 89 2.93 9.53 -9.08
N ASP A 90 3.34 8.78 -10.10
CA ASP A 90 2.69 8.70 -11.41
C ASP A 90 1.47 7.75 -11.42
N LEU A 91 1.13 7.14 -10.28
CA LEU A 91 -0.01 6.24 -10.13
C LEU A 91 -1.34 7.00 -10.09
N THR A 92 -2.34 6.47 -10.79
CA THR A 92 -3.70 7.00 -10.79
C THR A 92 -4.62 6.07 -10.01
N VAL A 93 -5.43 6.60 -9.09
CA VAL A 93 -6.46 5.84 -8.37
C VAL A 93 -7.58 5.49 -9.34
N VAL A 94 -7.76 4.19 -9.61
CA VAL A 94 -8.84 3.65 -10.45
C VAL A 94 -10.06 3.34 -9.60
N GLU A 95 -9.84 2.77 -8.43
CA GLU A 95 -10.90 2.38 -7.51
C GLU A 95 -10.41 2.52 -6.07
N MET A 96 -11.31 2.92 -5.17
CA MET A 96 -11.01 2.99 -3.74
C MET A 96 -12.30 2.68 -2.97
N PHE A 97 -12.30 1.58 -2.23
CA PHE A 97 -13.45 1.16 -1.45
C PHE A 97 -13.03 0.54 -0.12
N VAL A 98 -13.90 0.69 0.86
CA VAL A 98 -13.65 0.13 2.18
C VAL A 98 -14.26 -1.26 2.28
N ARG A 99 -13.55 -2.21 2.88
CA ARG A 99 -14.02 -3.60 2.96
C ARG A 99 -15.29 -3.68 3.83
N GLY A 100 -16.32 -4.34 3.30
CA GLY A 100 -17.60 -4.56 3.99
C GLY A 100 -17.53 -5.58 5.14
N VAL A 101 -16.54 -6.48 5.13
CA VAL A 101 -16.29 -7.43 6.23
C VAL A 101 -15.08 -6.96 7.03
N GLN A 102 -15.29 -6.66 8.31
CA GLN A 102 -14.27 -6.15 9.22
C GLN A 102 -14.21 -7.01 10.48
N LEU A 103 -13.05 -7.60 10.74
CA LEU A 103 -12.79 -8.32 11.99
C LEU A 103 -12.43 -7.35 13.13
N ASN A 104 -11.86 -6.19 12.81
CA ASN A 104 -11.51 -5.14 13.77
C ASN A 104 -12.02 -3.78 13.28
N PRO A 105 -13.06 -3.20 13.90
CA PRO A 105 -13.60 -1.89 13.51
C PRO A 105 -12.61 -0.72 13.78
N LEU A 106 -11.56 -0.94 14.58
CA LEU A 106 -10.50 0.04 14.82
C LEU A 106 -9.32 -0.08 13.85
N ASN A 107 -9.33 -1.07 12.96
CA ASN A 107 -8.33 -1.21 11.89
C ASN A 107 -8.99 -1.61 10.57
N GLN A 108 -9.99 -0.83 10.17
CA GLN A 108 -10.69 -1.01 8.90
C GLN A 108 -9.75 -0.73 7.73
N SER A 109 -9.54 -1.75 6.89
CA SER A 109 -8.72 -1.65 5.68
C SER A 109 -9.54 -1.11 4.50
N THR A 110 -8.92 -0.24 3.74
CA THR A 110 -9.38 0.21 2.42
C THR A 110 -8.59 -0.53 1.36
N VAL A 111 -9.28 -0.94 0.29
CA VAL A 111 -8.62 -1.41 -0.94
C VAL A 111 -8.51 -0.22 -1.88
N ILE A 112 -7.29 0.09 -2.30
CA ILE A 112 -6.98 1.12 -3.29
C ILE A 112 -6.38 0.43 -4.50
N VAL A 113 -7.07 0.51 -5.63
CA VAL A 113 -6.59 0.02 -6.93
C VAL A 113 -5.97 1.18 -7.68
N LEU A 114 -4.70 1.05 -8.01
CA LEU A 114 -3.88 2.05 -8.68
C LEU A 114 -3.41 1.53 -10.04
N GLN A 115 -3.31 2.42 -11.01
CA GLN A 115 -2.82 2.13 -12.35
C GLN A 115 -1.64 3.05 -12.67
N LYS A 116 -0.54 2.46 -13.14
CA LYS A 116 0.57 3.22 -13.73
C LYS A 116 0.17 3.69 -15.12
N LYS A 117 0.45 4.96 -15.40
CA LYS A 117 0.13 5.62 -16.68
C LYS A 117 0.97 5.06 -17.82
#